data_AF-A0A914FS33-F1
#
_entry.id   AF-A0A914FS33-F1
#
_cell.length_a   1.000
_cell.length_b   1.000
_cell.length_c   1.000
_cell.angle_alpha   90.00
_cell.angle_beta   90.00
_cell.angle_gamma   90.00
#
_symmetry.space_group_name_H-M   'P 1'
#
loop_
_entity.id
_entity.type
_entity.pdbx_description
1 polymer ?
#
loop_
_entity_poly.entity_id
_entity_poly.type
_entity_poly.pdbx_seq_one_letter_code
_entity_poly.pdbx_strand_id
1 'polypeptide(L)'
;MAGTTQAEKSNKRHRPIGIGVQGLADTFQLMRHPFTSDGAKKTNKLIFETIYHAALEASCELAEKLGPYETYEGSPVSRGILQHDMWNVTPSNLWDWDELRSKIAKYGVRNSLLLAPMPTASTAQILGNNESIEPYTSNVTGLVLLEINCFANLLL
;
A
#
# COMPACT_ATOMS: atom_id res chain seq x y z
N MET A 1 -8.94 0.24 -20.84
CA MET A 1 -10.05 -0.06 -19.90
C MET A 1 -10.05 0.99 -18.79
N ALA A 2 -10.92 1.98 -18.88
CA ALA A 2 -11.43 2.75 -17.75
C ALA A 2 -12.94 2.79 -17.97
N GLY A 3 -13.69 2.02 -17.18
CA GLY A 3 -15.14 1.91 -17.33
C GLY A 3 -15.80 3.22 -16.95
N THR A 4 -16.45 3.89 -17.90
CA THR A 4 -17.13 5.21 -17.80
C THR A 4 -16.22 6.45 -17.83
N THR A 5 -16.74 7.52 -18.46
CA THR A 5 -16.07 8.82 -18.56
C THR A 5 -15.91 9.50 -17.21
N GLN A 6 -16.82 9.24 -16.26
CA GLN A 6 -16.72 9.73 -14.89
C GLN A 6 -15.49 9.17 -14.17
N ALA A 7 -15.22 7.86 -14.33
CA ALA A 7 -14.07 7.21 -13.69
C ALA A 7 -12.74 7.75 -14.23
N GLU A 8 -12.63 7.90 -15.55
CA GLU A 8 -11.44 8.47 -16.17
C GLU A 8 -11.19 9.91 -15.72
N LYS A 9 -12.24 10.73 -15.69
CA LYS A 9 -12.16 12.11 -15.19
C LYS A 9 -11.66 12.13 -13.75
N SER A 10 -12.21 11.29 -12.87
CA SER A 10 -11.78 11.20 -11.47
C SER A 10 -10.29 10.82 -11.35
N ASN A 11 -9.88 9.75 -12.04
CA ASN A 11 -8.50 9.26 -11.98
C ASN A 11 -7.49 10.25 -12.57
N LYS A 12 -7.83 10.96 -13.65
CA LYS A 12 -6.93 11.97 -14.22
C LYS A 12 -6.76 13.19 -13.31
N ARG A 13 -7.83 13.61 -12.63
CA ARG A 13 -7.85 14.79 -11.74
C ARG A 13 -7.12 14.57 -10.41
N HIS A 14 -7.38 13.43 -9.76
CA HIS A 14 -6.88 13.15 -8.41
C HIS A 14 -5.68 12.20 -8.38
N ARG A 15 -5.56 11.34 -9.41
CA ARG A 15 -4.49 10.34 -9.55
C ARG A 15 -4.26 9.48 -8.28
N PRO A 16 -5.30 8.98 -7.60
CA PRO A 16 -5.10 8.12 -6.45
C PRO A 16 -4.47 6.79 -6.88
N ILE A 17 -3.59 6.25 -6.05
CA ILE A 17 -3.07 4.90 -6.16
C ILE A 17 -3.27 4.17 -4.83
N GLY A 18 -3.27 2.84 -4.87
CA GLY A 18 -3.43 1.99 -3.70
C GLY A 18 -2.32 0.95 -3.64
N ILE A 19 -1.23 1.29 -2.95
CA ILE A 19 -0.14 0.36 -2.64
C ILE A 19 -0.57 -0.45 -1.40
N GLY A 20 -0.51 -1.76 -1.52
CA GLY A 20 -0.80 -2.70 -0.44
C GLY A 20 0.36 -3.65 -0.20
N VAL A 21 0.16 -4.56 0.74
CA VAL A 21 1.12 -5.60 1.12
C VAL A 21 0.39 -6.93 1.20
N GLN A 22 1.16 -8.02 1.17
CA GLN A 22 0.72 -9.39 1.44
C GLN A 22 1.85 -10.10 2.19
N GLY A 23 1.52 -11.17 2.91
CA GLY A 23 2.52 -11.95 3.65
C GLY A 23 3.04 -11.30 4.92
N LEU A 24 2.23 -10.45 5.57
CA LEU A 24 2.62 -9.83 6.85
C LEU A 24 2.79 -10.89 7.95
N ALA A 25 1.87 -11.87 8.01
CA ALA A 25 1.95 -12.98 8.96
C ALA A 25 3.19 -13.85 8.71
N ASP A 26 3.50 -14.15 7.45
CA ASP A 26 4.70 -14.90 7.06
C ASP A 26 5.98 -14.17 7.51
N THR A 27 6.01 -12.85 7.32
CA THR A 27 7.14 -12.01 7.75
C THR A 27 7.36 -12.11 9.26
N PHE A 28 6.30 -12.00 10.06
CA PHE A 28 6.42 -12.16 11.52
C PHE A 28 6.85 -13.57 11.92
N GLN A 29 6.34 -14.60 11.23
CA GLN A 29 6.75 -15.98 11.47
C GLN A 29 8.24 -16.21 11.17
N LEU A 30 8.73 -15.70 10.04
CA LEU A 30 10.14 -15.78 9.64
C LEU A 30 11.06 -15.03 10.63
N MET A 31 10.59 -13.91 11.17
CA MET A 31 11.28 -13.14 12.22
C MET A 31 11.12 -13.75 13.62
N ARG A 32 10.41 -14.87 13.77
CA ARG A 32 10.08 -15.51 15.05
C ARG A 32 9.38 -14.55 16.02
N HIS A 33 8.51 -13.70 15.50
CA HIS A 33 7.68 -12.79 16.28
C HIS A 33 6.24 -13.31 16.32
N PRO A 34 5.69 -13.59 17.51
CA PRO A 34 4.25 -13.79 17.64
C PRO A 34 3.52 -12.53 17.15
N PHE A 35 2.40 -12.71 16.45
CA PHE A 35 1.65 -11.60 15.82
C PHE A 35 1.27 -10.49 16.81
N THR A 36 1.01 -10.84 18.07
CA THR A 36 0.62 -9.92 19.15
C THR A 36 1.81 -9.36 19.94
N SER A 37 3.03 -9.82 19.66
CA SER A 37 4.24 -9.40 20.39
C SER A 37 4.57 -7.93 20.14
N ASP A 38 5.27 -7.29 21.08
CA ASP A 38 5.71 -5.91 20.90
C ASP A 38 6.75 -5.78 19.78
N GLY A 39 7.52 -6.84 19.52
CA GLY A 39 8.38 -6.94 18.34
C GLY A 39 7.59 -6.84 17.04
N ALA A 40 6.53 -7.62 16.89
CA ALA A 40 5.65 -7.54 15.71
C ALA A 40 4.98 -6.17 15.57
N LYS A 41 4.50 -5.56 16.66
CA LYS A 41 3.94 -4.19 16.63
C LYS A 41 4.96 -3.15 16.16
N LYS A 42 6.20 -3.24 16.63
CA LYS A 42 7.28 -2.34 16.21
C LYS A 42 7.59 -2.53 14.73
N THR A 43 7.80 -3.78 14.31
CA THR A 43 8.08 -4.12 12.91
C THR A 43 6.95 -3.67 11.99
N ASN A 44 5.69 -3.85 12.38
CA ASN A 44 4.54 -3.37 11.64
C ASN A 44 4.61 -1.85 11.39
N LYS A 45 4.87 -1.06 12.44
CA LYS A 45 5.02 0.40 12.32
C LYS A 45 6.13 0.75 11.32
N LEU A 46 7.31 0.12 11.45
CA LEU A 46 8.45 0.42 10.58
C LEU A 46 8.21 0.04 9.11
N ILE A 47 7.51 -1.07 8.85
CA ILE A 47 7.14 -1.49 7.49
C ILE A 47 6.24 -0.43 6.86
N PHE A 48 5.13 -0.09 7.51
CA PHE A 48 4.18 0.88 6.93
C PHE A 48 4.72 2.29 6.86
N GLU A 49 5.56 2.69 7.82
CA GLU A 49 6.27 3.96 7.78
C GLU A 49 7.19 4.04 6.56
N THR A 50 7.96 2.98 6.30
CA THR A 50 8.88 2.90 5.16
C THR A 50 8.14 2.94 3.83
N ILE A 51 7.06 2.16 3.69
CA ILE A 51 6.28 2.16 2.45
C ILE A 51 5.65 3.53 2.23
N TYR A 52 5.15 4.19 3.28
CA TYR A 52 4.56 5.52 3.15
C TYR A 52 5.58 6.57 2.73
N HIS A 53 6.76 6.56 3.36
CA HIS A 53 7.86 7.46 3.04
C HIS A 53 8.29 7.29 1.58
N ALA A 54 8.60 6.06 1.16
CA ALA A 54 9.02 5.75 -0.20
C ALA A 54 7.95 6.12 -1.25
N ALA A 55 6.67 5.88 -0.95
CA ALA A 55 5.59 6.24 -1.85
C ALA A 55 5.44 7.77 -2.02
N LEU A 56 5.60 8.54 -0.93
CA LEU A 56 5.57 10.00 -0.97
C LEU A 56 6.77 10.56 -1.73
N GLU A 57 7.96 10.04 -1.45
CA GLU A 57 9.20 10.45 -2.13
C GLU A 57 9.09 10.24 -3.64
N ALA A 58 8.73 9.03 -4.08
CA ALA A 58 8.53 8.74 -5.50
C ALA A 58 7.42 9.61 -6.12
N SER A 59 6.34 9.90 -5.38
CA SER A 59 5.28 10.79 -5.86
C SER A 59 5.76 12.24 -5.99
N CYS A 60 6.67 12.69 -5.11
CA CYS A 60 7.29 14.00 -5.17
C CYS A 60 8.26 14.11 -6.36
N GLU A 61 9.10 13.11 -6.60
CA GLU A 61 9.97 13.05 -7.79
C GLU A 61 9.18 13.10 -9.10
N LEU A 62 8.02 12.45 -9.14
CA LEU A 62 7.11 12.52 -10.28
C LEU A 62 6.48 13.90 -10.42
N ALA A 63 6.18 14.58 -9.32
CA ALA A 63 5.65 15.94 -9.33
C ALA A 63 6.69 16.95 -9.80
N GLU A 64 7.96 16.78 -9.45
CA GLU A 64 9.06 17.61 -9.98
C GLU A 64 9.14 17.53 -11.51
N LYS A 65 8.94 16.33 -12.08
CA LYS A 65 9.04 16.09 -13.54
C LYS A 65 7.77 16.45 -14.31
N LEU A 66 6.60 16.23 -13.73
CA LEU A 66 5.30 16.26 -14.44
C LEU A 66 4.28 17.24 -13.85
N GLY A 67 4.67 17.97 -12.80
CA GLY A 67 3.79 18.80 -11.97
C GLY A 67 2.95 17.97 -10.98
N PRO A 68 2.37 18.61 -9.95
CA PRO A 68 1.46 17.95 -9.02
C PRO A 68 0.15 17.49 -9.71
N TYR A 69 -0.71 16.75 -9.00
CA TYR A 69 -2.05 16.45 -9.51
C TYR A 69 -2.95 17.69 -9.50
N GLU A 70 -4.01 17.69 -10.33
CA GLU A 70 -4.83 18.88 -10.64
C GLU A 70 -5.46 19.55 -9.41
N THR A 71 -5.72 18.78 -8.36
CA THR A 71 -6.42 19.22 -7.14
C THR A 71 -5.50 19.23 -5.91
N TYR A 72 -4.20 19.40 -6.13
CA TYR A 72 -3.20 19.43 -5.05
C TYR A 72 -3.32 20.66 -4.16
N GLU A 73 -3.50 21.84 -4.76
CA GLU A 73 -3.63 23.10 -4.03
C GLU A 73 -4.84 23.07 -3.08
N GLY A 74 -4.61 23.41 -1.82
CA GLY A 74 -5.61 23.36 -0.75
C GLY A 74 -5.77 21.98 -0.08
N SER A 75 -5.10 20.94 -0.60
CA SER A 75 -5.04 19.64 0.08
C SER A 75 -4.29 19.74 1.42
N PRO A 76 -4.51 18.81 2.37
CA PRO A 76 -3.71 18.77 3.59
C PRO A 76 -2.21 18.64 3.31
N VAL A 77 -1.82 17.85 2.31
CA VAL A 77 -0.41 17.65 1.94
C VAL A 77 0.21 18.95 1.43
N SER A 78 -0.54 19.77 0.68
CA SER A 78 -0.06 21.11 0.26
C SER A 78 0.20 22.07 1.42
N ARG A 79 -0.45 21.83 2.58
CA ARG A 79 -0.22 22.57 3.83
C ARG A 79 0.87 21.92 4.70
N GLY A 80 1.57 20.92 4.18
CA GLY A 80 2.57 20.15 4.90
C GLY A 80 1.97 19.21 5.96
N ILE A 81 0.68 18.87 5.89
CA ILE A 81 0.02 17.93 6.82
C ILE A 81 -0.01 16.54 6.18
N LEU A 82 0.76 15.60 6.75
CA LEU A 82 0.84 14.22 6.31
C LEU A 82 -0.11 13.32 7.11
N GLN A 83 -0.23 12.06 6.69
CA GLN A 83 -1.20 11.13 7.28
C GLN A 83 -0.98 10.94 8.79
N HIS A 84 0.25 10.79 9.26
CA HIS A 84 0.51 10.58 10.69
C HIS A 84 0.19 11.83 11.54
N ASP A 85 0.31 13.04 10.98
CA ASP A 85 -0.06 14.29 11.65
C ASP A 85 -1.56 14.35 11.93
N MET A 86 -2.38 13.88 10.98
CA MET A 86 -3.85 13.83 11.16
C MET A 86 -4.29 12.92 12.31
N TRP A 87 -3.44 11.96 12.69
CA TRP A 87 -3.68 11.03 13.79
C TRP A 87 -2.92 11.41 15.06
N ASN A 88 -2.22 12.56 15.08
CA ASN A 88 -1.35 12.99 16.17
C ASN A 88 -0.30 11.93 16.55
N VAL A 89 0.22 11.21 15.56
CA VAL A 89 1.25 10.18 15.75
C VAL A 89 2.59 10.72 15.31
N THR A 90 3.57 10.69 16.21
CA THR A 90 4.97 10.95 15.86
C THR A 90 5.57 9.70 15.22
N PRO A 91 6.13 9.80 14.00
CA PRO A 91 6.79 8.67 13.34
C PRO A 91 8.10 8.29 14.07
N SER A 92 8.72 7.19 13.65
CA SER A 92 10.02 6.82 14.20
C SER A 92 11.16 7.66 13.60
N ASN A 93 12.36 7.55 14.16
CA ASN A 93 13.56 8.22 13.64
C ASN A 93 14.22 7.45 12.48
N LEU A 94 13.49 6.55 11.80
CA LEU A 94 14.06 5.73 10.72
C LEU A 94 14.25 6.55 9.43
N TRP A 95 13.36 7.49 9.17
CA TRP A 95 13.34 8.31 7.95
C TRP A 95 13.32 9.81 8.30
N ASP A 96 13.93 10.63 7.44
CA ASP A 96 13.94 12.09 7.58
C ASP A 96 12.67 12.70 6.96
N TRP A 97 11.66 12.87 7.81
CA TRP A 97 10.38 13.46 7.42
C TRP A 97 10.49 14.97 7.12
N ASP A 98 11.46 15.67 7.68
CA ASP A 98 11.61 17.12 7.50
C ASP A 98 12.22 17.43 6.13
N GLU A 99 13.18 16.63 5.69
CA GLU A 99 13.70 16.67 4.31
C GLU A 99 12.57 16.39 3.30
N LEU A 100 11.79 15.33 3.53
CA LEU A 100 10.68 14.99 2.64
C LEU A 100 9.61 16.09 2.60
N ARG A 101 9.23 16.67 3.74
CA ARG A 101 8.29 17.81 3.79
C ARG A 101 8.82 19.00 3.00
N SER A 102 10.13 19.28 3.08
CA SER A 102 10.77 20.36 2.33
C SER A 102 10.70 20.12 0.81
N LYS A 103 10.93 18.88 0.37
CA LYS A 103 10.77 18.50 -1.05
C LYS A 103 9.31 18.63 -1.50
N ILE A 104 8.37 18.14 -0.72
CA ILE A 104 6.92 18.23 -1.02
C ILE A 104 6.46 19.69 -1.06
N ALA A 105 6.95 20.55 -0.17
CA ALA A 105 6.61 21.97 -0.18
C ALA A 105 7.08 22.68 -1.46
N LYS A 106 8.21 22.22 -2.04
CA LYS A 106 8.79 22.80 -3.25
C LYS A 106 8.13 22.27 -4.55
N TYR A 107 7.89 20.97 -4.64
CA TYR A 107 7.48 20.31 -5.89
C TYR A 107 6.04 19.79 -5.88
N GLY A 108 5.45 19.63 -4.70
CA GLY A 108 4.18 18.94 -4.50
C GLY A 108 4.30 17.42 -4.61
N VAL A 109 3.16 16.77 -4.79
CA VAL A 109 3.06 15.32 -5.03
C VAL A 109 2.18 15.02 -6.23
N ARG A 110 2.45 13.91 -6.92
CA ARG A 110 1.75 13.54 -8.15
C ARG A 110 0.45 12.78 -7.90
N ASN A 111 0.27 12.19 -6.72
CA ASN A 111 -0.85 11.34 -6.37
C ASN A 111 -1.54 11.87 -5.11
N SER A 112 -2.88 11.86 -5.09
CA SER A 112 -3.64 12.32 -3.92
C SER A 112 -3.61 11.34 -2.75
N LEU A 113 -3.65 10.05 -3.05
CA LEU A 113 -3.64 8.93 -2.10
C LEU A 113 -2.64 7.89 -2.60
N LEU A 114 -1.97 7.20 -1.67
CA LEU A 114 -0.83 6.33 -1.97
C LEU A 114 -1.02 4.90 -1.48
N LEU A 115 -1.49 4.74 -0.24
CA LEU A 115 -1.56 3.46 0.46
C LEU A 115 -3.01 3.02 0.59
N ALA A 116 -3.27 1.76 0.25
CA ALA A 116 -4.53 1.08 0.51
C ALA A 116 -4.28 -0.43 0.57
N PRO A 117 -3.96 -0.99 1.76
CA PRO A 117 -3.88 -2.44 1.93
C PRO A 117 -5.21 -3.09 1.52
N MET A 118 -5.16 -3.87 0.45
CA MET A 118 -6.32 -4.54 -0.13
C MET A 118 -6.39 -6.00 0.29
N PRO A 119 -7.55 -6.67 0.16
CA PRO A 119 -7.60 -8.12 0.16
C PRO A 119 -6.79 -8.66 -1.03
N THR A 120 -5.85 -9.57 -0.76
CA THR A 120 -4.95 -10.13 -1.77
C THR A 120 -5.22 -11.61 -2.01
N ALA A 121 -6.48 -12.05 -1.88
CA ALA A 121 -6.86 -13.46 -1.85
C ALA A 121 -6.24 -14.29 -2.99
N SER A 122 -6.44 -13.87 -4.24
CA SER A 122 -5.89 -14.61 -5.39
C SER A 122 -4.38 -14.43 -5.57
N THR A 123 -3.85 -13.21 -5.38
CA THR A 123 -2.42 -12.94 -5.61
C THR A 123 -1.52 -13.53 -4.53
N ALA A 124 -2.00 -13.59 -3.28
CA ALA A 124 -1.28 -14.21 -2.17
C ALA A 124 -1.23 -15.72 -2.35
N GLN A 125 -2.32 -16.34 -2.81
CA GLN A 125 -2.33 -17.76 -3.16
C GLN A 125 -1.34 -18.09 -4.28
N ILE A 126 -1.25 -17.25 -5.33
CA ILE A 126 -0.27 -17.43 -6.42
C ILE A 126 1.17 -17.38 -5.90
N LEU A 127 1.46 -16.47 -4.97
CA LEU A 127 2.81 -16.29 -4.43
C LEU A 127 3.10 -17.17 -3.20
N GLY A 128 2.12 -17.94 -2.72
CA GLY A 128 2.26 -18.77 -1.52
C GLY A 128 2.39 -17.99 -0.21
N ASN A 129 1.86 -16.75 -0.15
CA ASN A 129 1.87 -15.90 1.03
C ASN A 129 0.50 -15.92 1.75
N ASN A 130 0.47 -15.54 3.03
CA ASN A 130 -0.77 -15.24 3.73
C ASN A 130 -1.41 -13.95 3.18
N GLU A 131 -2.73 -13.86 3.30
CA GLU A 131 -3.50 -12.75 2.75
C GLU A 131 -3.21 -11.43 3.50
N SER A 132 -2.96 -10.38 2.70
CA SER A 132 -2.91 -8.99 3.14
C SER A 132 -2.09 -8.78 4.43
N ILE A 133 -2.70 -8.12 5.41
CA ILE A 133 -2.18 -7.84 6.75
C ILE A 133 -2.76 -8.76 7.82
N GLU A 134 -3.49 -9.81 7.42
CA GLU A 134 -4.23 -10.65 8.34
C GLU A 134 -3.32 -11.67 9.02
N PRO A 135 -3.62 -12.09 10.26
CA PRO A 135 -2.95 -13.23 10.88
C PRO A 135 -3.34 -14.54 10.16
N TYR A 136 -2.57 -15.62 10.39
CA TYR A 136 -3.02 -16.94 9.97
C TYR A 136 -4.34 -17.30 10.66
N THR A 137 -5.35 -17.64 9.86
CA THR A 137 -6.66 -18.10 10.35
C THR A 137 -6.62 -19.54 10.84
N SER A 138 -5.76 -20.36 10.24
CA SER A 138 -5.49 -21.75 10.61
C SER A 138 -4.04 -22.10 10.28
N ASN A 139 -3.47 -23.02 11.05
CA ASN A 139 -2.16 -23.61 10.74
C ASN A 139 -2.24 -24.67 9.62
N VAL A 140 -3.45 -25.15 9.32
CA VAL A 140 -3.71 -26.11 8.26
C VAL A 140 -4.87 -25.58 7.42
N THR A 141 -4.63 -25.35 6.14
CA THR A 141 -5.62 -24.83 5.21
C THR A 141 -5.81 -25.82 4.07
N GLY A 142 -7.05 -26.24 3.84
CA GLY A 142 -7.40 -27.07 2.70
C GLY A 142 -7.57 -26.19 1.46
N LEU A 143 -6.72 -26.39 0.45
CA LEU A 143 -6.94 -25.81 -0.87
C LEU A 143 -7.83 -26.74 -1.67
N VAL A 144 -9.01 -26.26 -2.07
CA VAL A 144 -9.87 -26.98 -3.00
C VAL A 144 -9.25 -26.86 -4.38
N LEU A 145 -8.60 -27.93 -4.83
CA LEU A 145 -8.21 -28.07 -6.22
C LEU A 145 -9.50 -28.32 -7.02
N LEU A 146 -9.97 -27.30 -7.72
CA LEU A 146 -10.86 -27.52 -8.85
C LEU A 146 -10.04 -28.24 -9.91
N GLU A 147 -10.07 -29.58 -9.88
CA GLU A 147 -9.64 -30.35 -11.03
C GLU A 147 -10.38 -29.80 -12.25
N ILE A 148 -9.61 -29.38 -13.25
CA ILE A 148 -10.08 -28.94 -14.55
C ILE A 148 -10.58 -30.19 -15.30
N ASN A 149 -11.61 -30.86 -14.80
CA ASN A 149 -12.34 -31.88 -15.53
C ASN A 149 -13.13 -31.29 -16.72
N CYS A 150 -13.07 -29.97 -16.91
CA CYS A 150 -13.66 -29.28 -18.06
C CYS A 150 -12.79 -29.35 -19.34
N PHE A 151 -11.51 -29.74 -19.28
CA PHE A 151 -10.67 -29.90 -20.48
C PHE A 151 -10.57 -31.35 -20.99
N ALA A 152 -10.98 -32.34 -20.20
CA ALA A 152 -10.90 -33.76 -20.59
C ALA A 152 -12.06 -34.22 -21.49
N ASN A 153 -13.17 -33.48 -21.58
CA ASN A 153 -14.36 -33.87 -22.36
C ASN A 153 -14.45 -33.25 -23.76
N LEU A 154 -13.35 -32.70 -24.30
CA LEU A 154 -13.30 -32.20 -25.70
C LEU A 154 -12.47 -33.10 -26.64
N LEU A 155 -12.02 -34.27 -26.17
CA LEU A 155 -11.17 -35.21 -26.92
C LEU A 155 -11.69 -36.66 -26.91
N LEU A 156 -13.00 -36.85 -26.72
CA LEU A 156 -13.76 -38.07 -27.04
C LEU A 156 -15.04 -37.68 -27.77
#